data_AF-A0A953JXV6-F1
#
_entry.id   AF-A0A953JXV6-F1
#
_cell.length_a   1.000
_cell.length_b   1.000
_cell.length_c   1.000
_cell.angle_alpha   90.00
_cell.angle_beta   90.00
_cell.angle_gamma   90.00
#
_symmetry.space_group_name_H-M   'P 1'
#
loop_
_entity.id
_entity.type
_entity.pdbx_description
1 polymer ?
#
loop_
_entity_poly.entity_id
_entity_poly.type
_entity_poly.pdbx_seq_one_letter_code
_entity_poly.pdbx_strand_id
1 'polypeptide(L)'
;MGHANSKRRIARTAVAGALLVCALRCLVAVGAEPATGDGLRRIEGRYLTLITDLPTSDEIERLPRLFDQAVPQWVDYFGVEPDRLEGWRLTGHLIKDRNVFDRAKLLPDRLPTFDHGYSIDHQFWLYDQESDYYRRHLLLHEGAHSFMNTLLGGCGPPWYMEGIAEHLATHRIVDGKLQTRWFPTDRDAVPLWGRVRLVQDAVAAGKRLDIGQVMAIQPGGDRTNLGYAWTWALAAFLDGHPRYQQAFRKLGRMAAHAGFDERFEAVYAAERPELDLEWSLFADQIDYGYDLQRAAIFFDPPAALTTTGKEQVTIAADRGWQSTGIRLAPGQTYELRASGQFSVAQEPRPWISEAQGVSIHYYRGRPLGMLLMAIRPDEAGADGDKLFLAPVAVGAGMRIRPSKGGVVYLKINDSPAKLADNQGALTIEIGQP
;
A
#
# COMPACT_ATOMS: atom_id res chain seq x y z
N MET A 1 -4.61 72.78 1.95
CA MET A 1 -3.78 72.92 3.16
C MET A 1 -4.38 72.07 4.27
N GLY A 2 -3.60 71.14 4.82
CA GLY A 2 -3.75 70.55 6.15
C GLY A 2 -5.02 69.76 6.48
N HIS A 3 -5.07 68.48 6.11
CA HIS A 3 -5.78 67.45 6.86
C HIS A 3 -4.83 66.25 6.98
N ALA A 4 -4.33 65.98 8.18
CA ALA A 4 -3.57 64.77 8.46
C ALA A 4 -4.20 64.08 9.68
N ASN A 5 -4.97 63.06 9.33
CA ASN A 5 -5.71 62.18 10.19
C ASN A 5 -4.76 61.17 10.85
N SER A 6 -5.00 60.90 12.13
CA SER A 6 -4.26 59.97 12.99
C SER A 6 -4.27 58.54 12.44
N LYS A 7 -3.08 58.00 12.10
CA LYS A 7 -2.88 56.57 11.83
C LYS A 7 -2.32 55.89 13.07
N ARG A 8 -3.16 55.06 13.71
CA ARG A 8 -2.75 54.07 14.71
C ARG A 8 -1.85 53.02 14.06
N ARG A 9 -0.61 52.88 14.53
CA ARG A 9 0.27 51.74 14.24
C ARG A 9 -0.20 50.53 15.03
N ILE A 10 -0.63 49.48 14.34
CA ILE A 10 -0.74 48.13 14.90
C ILE A 10 0.61 47.47 14.65
N ALA A 11 1.30 47.11 15.74
CA ALA A 11 2.52 46.30 15.68
C ALA A 11 2.15 44.88 15.22
N ARG A 12 2.70 44.46 14.08
CA ARG A 12 2.71 43.06 13.66
C ARG A 12 3.95 42.41 14.26
N THR A 13 3.75 41.60 15.29
CA THR A 13 4.72 40.60 15.76
C THR A 13 4.79 39.52 14.69
N ALA A 14 5.90 39.49 13.95
CA ALA A 14 6.23 38.37 13.07
C ALA A 14 6.73 37.21 13.93
N VAL A 15 5.96 36.13 14.00
CA VAL A 15 6.44 34.83 14.49
C VAL A 15 7.13 34.16 13.31
N ALA A 16 8.45 34.31 13.26
CA ALA A 16 9.31 33.50 12.40
C ALA A 16 9.40 32.10 13.02
N GLY A 17 8.62 31.15 12.49
CA GLY A 17 8.79 29.73 12.79
C GLY A 17 10.07 29.23 12.12
N ALA A 18 11.09 28.93 12.94
CA ALA A 18 12.35 28.39 12.48
C ALA A 18 12.18 26.93 12.02
N LEU A 19 12.27 26.71 10.71
CA LEU A 19 12.64 25.42 10.11
C LEU A 19 14.12 25.18 10.42
N LEU A 20 14.40 24.36 11.45
CA LEU A 20 15.75 23.87 11.71
C LEU A 20 15.87 22.45 11.16
N VAL A 21 16.30 22.34 9.91
CA VAL A 21 16.87 21.11 9.36
C VAL A 21 18.26 20.96 9.98
N CYS A 22 18.36 20.17 11.04
CA CYS A 22 19.65 19.88 11.68
C CYS A 22 20.32 18.70 10.96
N ALA A 23 21.03 18.99 9.87
CA ALA A 23 22.04 18.09 9.34
C ALA A 23 23.34 18.27 10.14
N LEU A 24 23.46 17.60 11.30
CA LEU A 24 24.74 17.45 11.99
C LEU A 24 25.21 16.00 11.79
N ARG A 25 26.05 15.79 10.76
CA ARG A 25 26.85 14.57 10.62
C ARG A 25 27.93 14.57 11.70
N CYS A 26 27.70 13.86 12.81
CA CYS A 26 28.75 13.46 13.73
C CYS A 26 29.17 12.02 13.39
N LEU A 27 30.34 11.88 12.79
CA LEU A 27 31.03 10.60 12.67
C LEU A 27 31.48 10.19 14.08
N VAL A 28 30.71 9.35 14.76
CA VAL A 28 31.16 8.71 16.01
C VAL A 28 31.69 7.33 15.63
N ALA A 29 33.00 7.15 15.80
CA ALA A 29 33.64 5.85 15.70
C ALA A 29 33.03 4.90 16.74
N VAL A 30 32.45 3.79 16.29
CA VAL A 30 31.91 2.73 17.14
C VAL A 30 33.09 1.98 17.75
N GLY A 31 33.31 2.16 19.05
CA GLY A 31 34.18 1.28 19.85
C GLY A 31 33.54 -0.10 19.99
N ALA A 32 34.33 -1.15 19.75
CA ALA A 32 33.92 -2.55 19.84
C ALA A 32 34.25 -3.16 21.22
N GLU A 33 33.31 -4.01 21.69
CA GLU A 33 33.31 -5.00 22.80
C GLU A 33 33.19 -4.58 24.30
N PRO A 34 32.55 -5.41 25.18
CA PRO A 34 31.65 -6.56 24.95
C PRO A 34 30.23 -6.34 25.52
N ALA A 35 29.18 -6.78 24.81
CA ALA A 35 27.83 -6.96 25.39
C ALA A 35 27.65 -8.42 25.83
N THR A 36 28.53 -8.88 26.72
CA THR A 36 28.39 -10.16 27.44
C THR A 36 28.66 -9.89 28.91
N GLY A 37 27.59 -9.59 29.64
CA GLY A 37 27.57 -9.11 31.03
C GLY A 37 26.26 -8.38 31.30
N ASP A 38 25.77 -8.44 32.54
CA ASP A 38 24.54 -7.75 33.01
C ASP A 38 23.19 -8.19 32.37
N GLY A 39 23.11 -9.42 31.88
CA GLY A 39 21.87 -9.99 31.33
C GLY A 39 21.65 -9.70 29.84
N LEU A 40 22.59 -9.03 29.18
CA LEU A 40 22.59 -8.80 27.74
C LEU A 40 23.31 -9.91 26.98
N ARG A 41 22.82 -10.20 25.79
CA ARG A 41 23.37 -11.14 24.82
C ARG A 41 23.53 -10.47 23.48
N ARG A 42 24.50 -10.95 22.70
CA ARG A 42 24.79 -10.52 21.34
C ARG A 42 24.62 -11.68 20.38
N ILE A 43 23.87 -11.47 19.30
CA ILE A 43 23.62 -12.45 18.25
C ILE A 43 24.08 -11.83 16.93
N GLU A 44 24.99 -12.50 16.23
CA GLU A 44 25.61 -11.96 15.03
C GLU A 44 25.02 -12.57 13.76
N GLY A 45 24.65 -11.70 12.82
CA GLY A 45 24.38 -12.03 11.42
C GLY A 45 25.41 -11.38 10.49
N ARG A 46 25.16 -11.46 9.18
CA ARG A 46 25.98 -10.83 8.15
C ARG A 46 25.82 -9.31 8.14
N TYR A 47 24.59 -8.82 8.24
CA TYR A 47 24.30 -7.38 8.18
C TYR A 47 23.81 -6.80 9.51
N LEU A 48 23.43 -7.65 10.46
CA LEU A 48 22.90 -7.24 11.76
C LEU A 48 23.70 -7.84 12.91
N THR A 49 24.09 -7.00 13.85
CA THR A 49 24.40 -7.41 15.21
C THR A 49 23.18 -7.09 16.08
N LEU A 50 22.55 -8.11 16.68
CA LEU A 50 21.41 -7.93 17.57
C LEU A 50 21.86 -8.01 19.03
N ILE A 51 21.55 -6.98 19.81
CA ILE A 51 21.76 -6.94 21.27
C ILE A 51 20.40 -7.09 21.95
N THR A 52 20.28 -8.03 22.89
CA THR A 52 19.01 -8.32 23.57
C THR A 52 19.18 -8.86 24.98
N ASP A 53 18.21 -8.60 25.85
CA ASP A 53 18.06 -9.19 27.19
C ASP A 53 17.04 -10.35 27.22
N LEU A 54 16.48 -10.71 26.06
CA LEU A 54 15.60 -11.87 25.93
C LEU A 54 16.37 -13.17 26.13
N PRO A 55 15.74 -14.22 26.69
CA PRO A 55 16.34 -15.54 26.78
C PRO A 55 16.56 -16.16 25.39
N THR A 56 17.45 -17.15 25.32
CA THR A 56 17.64 -17.96 24.10
C THR A 56 16.35 -18.65 23.70
N SER A 57 15.97 -18.51 22.43
CA SER A 57 14.91 -19.29 21.80
C SER A 57 15.15 -19.35 20.29
N ASP A 58 14.61 -20.37 19.61
CA ASP A 58 14.74 -20.51 18.16
C ASP A 58 14.28 -19.25 17.41
N GLU A 59 13.26 -18.56 17.93
CA GLU A 59 12.75 -17.30 17.39
C GLU A 59 13.77 -16.17 17.48
N ILE A 60 14.35 -15.95 18.66
CA ILE A 60 15.29 -14.85 18.87
C ILE A 60 16.60 -15.11 18.13
N GLU A 61 17.08 -16.35 18.15
CA GLU A 61 18.32 -16.76 17.48
C GLU A 61 18.22 -16.71 15.95
N ARG A 62 17.02 -16.69 15.36
CA ARG A 62 16.84 -16.56 13.90
C ARG A 62 16.73 -15.12 13.40
N LEU A 63 16.51 -14.13 14.27
CA LEU A 63 16.26 -12.75 13.86
C LEU A 63 17.38 -12.17 12.96
N PRO A 64 18.68 -12.28 13.29
CA PRO A 64 19.73 -11.81 12.39
C PRO A 64 19.77 -12.55 11.05
N ARG A 65 19.46 -13.85 11.03
CA ARG A 65 19.38 -14.62 9.77
C ARG A 65 18.22 -14.21 8.89
N LEU A 66 17.08 -13.82 9.48
CA LEU A 66 15.95 -13.26 8.72
C LEU A 66 16.30 -11.88 8.17
N PHE A 67 16.96 -11.04 8.98
CA PHE A 67 17.49 -9.76 8.53
C PHE A 67 18.45 -9.93 7.34
N ASP A 68 19.32 -10.94 7.41
CA ASP A 68 20.25 -11.26 6.33
C ASP A 68 19.58 -11.65 5.01
N GLN A 69 18.36 -12.20 5.07
CA GLN A 69 17.54 -12.50 3.90
C GLN A 69 16.76 -11.27 3.38
N ALA A 70 16.47 -10.30 4.24
CA ALA A 70 15.75 -9.09 3.87
C ALA A 70 16.63 -8.11 3.08
N VAL A 71 17.89 -7.92 3.50
CA VAL A 71 18.81 -6.93 2.90
C VAL A 71 18.96 -7.10 1.38
N PRO A 72 19.20 -8.30 0.81
CA PRO A 72 19.26 -8.46 -0.65
C PRO A 72 17.95 -8.06 -1.37
N GLN A 73 16.80 -8.26 -0.73
CA GLN A 73 15.50 -7.85 -1.29
C GLN A 73 15.35 -6.32 -1.28
N TRP A 74 15.89 -5.62 -0.28
CA TRP A 74 15.91 -4.16 -0.24
C TRP A 74 16.91 -3.58 -1.26
N VAL A 75 18.07 -4.21 -1.42
CA VAL A 75 19.04 -3.85 -2.47
C VAL A 75 18.42 -3.94 -3.86
N ASP A 76 17.75 -5.06 -4.16
CA ASP A 76 17.03 -5.25 -5.42
C ASP A 76 15.94 -4.17 -5.60
N TYR A 77 15.14 -3.93 -4.56
CA TYR A 77 14.04 -2.97 -4.60
C TYR A 77 14.51 -1.54 -4.92
N PHE A 78 15.58 -1.07 -4.28
CA PHE A 78 16.09 0.29 -4.45
C PHE A 78 17.14 0.42 -5.56
N GLY A 79 17.61 -0.70 -6.14
CA GLY A 79 18.72 -0.71 -7.10
C GLY A 79 20.02 -0.16 -6.49
N VAL A 80 20.35 -0.61 -5.28
CA VAL A 80 21.62 -0.25 -4.63
C VAL A 80 22.74 -1.11 -5.22
N GLU A 81 23.86 -0.48 -5.56
CA GLU A 81 25.02 -1.22 -6.06
C GLU A 81 25.60 -2.13 -4.95
N PRO A 82 25.91 -3.42 -5.22
CA PRO A 82 26.32 -4.37 -4.19
C PRO A 82 27.60 -4.00 -3.43
N ASP A 83 28.51 -3.25 -4.05
CA ASP A 83 29.74 -2.74 -3.44
C ASP A 83 29.47 -1.82 -2.24
N ARG A 84 28.34 -1.11 -2.25
CA ARG A 84 27.92 -0.25 -1.13
C ARG A 84 27.55 -1.02 0.13
N LEU A 85 27.38 -2.35 0.04
CA LEU A 85 27.20 -3.21 1.19
C LEU A 85 28.52 -3.73 1.80
N GLU A 86 29.66 -3.45 1.18
CA GLU A 86 30.95 -3.91 1.72
C GLU A 86 31.20 -3.29 3.09
N GLY A 87 31.33 -4.14 4.11
CA GLY A 87 31.46 -3.71 5.51
C GLY A 87 30.21 -3.07 6.11
N TRP A 88 29.11 -2.94 5.35
CA TRP A 88 27.87 -2.36 5.87
C TRP A 88 27.23 -3.31 6.89
N ARG A 89 27.04 -2.79 8.10
CA ARG A 89 26.42 -3.50 9.21
C ARG A 89 25.59 -2.54 10.06
N LEU A 90 24.55 -3.07 10.69
CA LEU A 90 23.70 -2.38 11.65
C LEU A 90 23.84 -3.02 13.03
N THR A 91 23.54 -2.23 14.06
CA THR A 91 23.33 -2.72 15.43
C THR A 91 21.88 -2.51 15.84
N GLY A 92 21.15 -3.59 16.04
CA GLY A 92 19.77 -3.57 16.53
C GLY A 92 19.72 -3.88 18.02
N HIS A 93 18.83 -3.20 18.74
CA HIS A 93 18.60 -3.39 20.17
C HIS A 93 17.17 -3.88 20.39
N LEU A 94 17.00 -5.16 20.73
CA LEU A 94 15.70 -5.76 21.04
C LEU A 94 15.52 -5.83 22.55
N ILE A 95 14.62 -5.00 23.07
CA ILE A 95 14.54 -4.62 24.48
C ILE A 95 13.30 -5.22 25.13
N LYS A 96 13.47 -6.07 26.14
CA LYS A 96 12.38 -6.48 27.04
C LYS A 96 12.32 -5.59 28.28
N ASP A 97 13.44 -5.42 28.99
CA ASP A 97 13.58 -4.55 30.14
C ASP A 97 14.48 -3.34 29.79
N ARG A 98 13.83 -2.19 29.64
CA ARG A 98 14.50 -0.91 29.36
C ARG A 98 15.61 -0.60 30.37
N ASN A 99 15.43 -0.97 31.65
CA ASN A 99 16.40 -0.66 32.69
C ASN A 99 17.74 -1.38 32.48
N VAL A 100 17.73 -2.56 31.85
CA VAL A 100 18.96 -3.28 31.50
C VAL A 100 19.78 -2.47 30.48
N PHE A 101 19.11 -1.94 29.46
CA PHE A 101 19.74 -1.13 28.42
C PHE A 101 20.18 0.26 28.93
N ASP A 102 19.40 0.88 29.81
CA ASP A 102 19.78 2.15 30.47
C ASP A 102 21.06 1.97 31.31
N ARG A 103 21.13 0.91 32.14
CA ARG A 103 22.35 0.60 32.93
C ARG A 103 23.56 0.32 32.05
N ALA A 104 23.35 -0.38 30.94
CA ALA A 104 24.38 -0.66 29.94
C ALA A 104 24.72 0.55 29.04
N LYS A 105 24.06 1.71 29.23
CA LYS A 105 24.21 2.92 28.42
C LYS A 105 24.01 2.69 26.92
N LEU A 106 23.08 1.79 26.57
CA LEU A 106 22.71 1.44 25.20
C LEU A 106 21.52 2.25 24.68
N LEU A 107 20.96 3.15 25.51
CA LEU A 107 19.92 4.11 25.16
C LEU A 107 20.50 5.53 25.24
N PRO A 108 21.03 6.09 24.14
CA PRO A 108 21.65 7.42 24.19
C PRO A 108 20.62 8.52 24.42
N ASP A 109 21.02 9.57 25.15
CA ASP A 109 20.16 10.73 25.53
C ASP A 109 19.48 11.44 24.35
N ARG A 110 20.03 11.28 23.13
CA ARG A 110 19.46 11.83 21.89
C ARG A 110 18.23 11.08 21.37
N LEU A 111 17.93 9.90 21.92
CA LEU A 111 16.74 9.15 21.52
C LEU A 111 15.49 9.84 22.04
N PRO A 112 14.51 10.13 21.17
CA PRO A 112 13.20 10.54 21.65
C PRO A 112 12.53 9.39 22.41
N THR A 113 11.45 9.70 23.12
CA THR A 113 10.53 8.66 23.59
C THR A 113 9.88 7.99 22.38
N PHE A 114 9.84 6.65 22.37
CA PHE A 114 9.20 5.85 21.33
C PHE A 114 8.43 4.68 21.95
N ASP A 115 7.31 4.31 21.34
CA ASP A 115 6.42 3.26 21.86
C ASP A 115 6.83 1.85 21.44
N HIS A 116 7.38 1.71 20.24
CA HIS A 116 7.63 0.40 19.63
C HIS A 116 9.03 0.26 19.06
N GLY A 117 9.48 1.24 18.27
CA GLY A 117 10.81 1.25 17.69
C GLY A 117 11.27 2.65 17.28
N TYR A 118 12.57 2.75 17.04
CA TYR A 118 13.19 3.96 16.52
C TYR A 118 14.53 3.64 15.84
N SER A 119 14.88 4.39 14.80
CA SER A 119 16.11 4.21 14.02
C SER A 119 16.93 5.49 13.91
N ILE A 120 18.25 5.36 14.06
CA ILE A 120 19.23 6.42 13.81
C ILE A 120 20.41 5.80 13.05
N ASP A 121 20.53 6.14 11.76
CA ASP A 121 21.63 5.72 10.90
C ASP A 121 21.91 4.20 11.01
N HIS A 122 23.07 3.82 11.55
CA HIS A 122 23.52 2.44 11.69
C HIS A 122 22.97 1.68 12.90
N GLN A 123 22.05 2.29 13.64
CA GLN A 123 21.50 1.70 14.86
C GLN A 123 19.98 1.83 14.90
N PHE A 124 19.35 0.83 15.49
CA PHE A 124 17.93 0.89 15.78
C PHE A 124 17.59 0.19 17.09
N TRP A 125 16.43 0.55 17.66
CA TRP A 125 15.91 0.04 18.92
C TRP A 125 14.47 -0.36 18.70
N LEU A 126 14.06 -1.47 19.32
CA LEU A 126 12.69 -1.92 19.34
C LEU A 126 12.37 -2.61 20.66
N TYR A 127 11.14 -2.44 21.15
CA TYR A 127 10.64 -3.20 22.28
C TYR A 127 10.14 -4.57 21.84
N ASP A 128 10.34 -5.55 22.71
CA ASP A 128 9.79 -6.89 22.56
C ASP A 128 8.27 -6.84 22.40
N GLN A 129 7.74 -7.76 21.59
CA GLN A 129 6.33 -7.84 21.25
C GLN A 129 5.76 -9.20 21.63
N GLU A 130 4.47 -9.25 21.96
CA GLU A 130 3.76 -10.50 22.27
C GLU A 130 3.74 -11.46 21.09
N SER A 131 3.66 -10.92 19.87
CA SER A 131 3.65 -11.68 18.62
C SER A 131 5.04 -11.79 18.02
N ASP A 132 5.49 -13.02 17.76
CA ASP A 132 6.72 -13.27 17.00
C ASP A 132 6.69 -12.59 15.63
N TYR A 133 5.53 -12.58 14.96
CA TYR A 133 5.38 -11.87 13.69
C TYR A 133 5.62 -10.38 13.86
N TYR A 134 4.98 -9.74 14.84
CA TYR A 134 5.08 -8.30 15.03
C TYR A 134 6.48 -7.89 15.52
N ARG A 135 7.16 -8.73 16.31
CA ARG A 135 8.59 -8.55 16.66
C ARG A 135 9.47 -8.56 15.40
N ARG A 136 9.31 -9.56 14.53
CA ARG A 136 10.03 -9.62 13.24
C ARG A 136 9.70 -8.42 12.37
N HIS A 137 8.44 -8.02 12.32
CA HIS A 137 7.96 -6.88 11.56
C HIS A 137 8.67 -5.60 12.02
N LEU A 138 8.70 -5.30 13.32
CA LEU A 138 9.41 -4.13 13.86
C LEU A 138 10.92 -4.20 13.58
N LEU A 139 11.55 -5.38 13.72
CA LEU A 139 12.97 -5.55 13.39
C LEU A 139 13.27 -5.16 11.93
N LEU A 140 12.42 -5.61 11.01
CA LEU A 140 12.55 -5.32 9.58
C LEU A 140 12.19 -3.86 9.26
N HIS A 141 11.18 -3.30 9.90
CA HIS A 141 10.70 -1.93 9.71
C HIS A 141 11.78 -0.92 10.10
N GLU A 142 12.31 -1.03 11.31
CA GLU A 142 13.40 -0.18 11.78
C GLU A 142 14.68 -0.43 10.97
N GLY A 143 14.96 -1.69 10.64
CA GLY A 143 16.01 -2.07 9.70
C GLY A 143 15.93 -1.35 8.36
N ALA A 144 14.72 -1.24 7.80
CA ALA A 144 14.48 -0.55 6.53
C ALA A 144 14.75 0.96 6.66
N HIS A 145 14.37 1.60 7.76
CA HIS A 145 14.75 2.99 8.02
C HIS A 145 16.27 3.18 8.09
N SER A 146 16.98 2.34 8.83
CA SER A 146 18.44 2.36 8.90
C SER A 146 19.09 2.12 7.52
N PHE A 147 18.57 1.17 6.75
CA PHE A 147 19.01 0.92 5.37
C PHE A 147 18.83 2.16 4.49
N MET A 148 17.63 2.76 4.49
CA MET A 148 17.30 3.92 3.68
C MET A 148 18.15 5.14 4.08
N ASN A 149 18.28 5.43 5.37
CA ASN A 149 19.10 6.55 5.84
C ASN A 149 20.58 6.40 5.45
N THR A 150 21.16 5.22 5.63
CA THR A 150 22.61 5.02 5.43
C THR A 150 22.99 4.76 3.97
N LEU A 151 22.15 4.05 3.21
CA LEU A 151 22.44 3.69 1.83
C LEU A 151 21.73 4.59 0.81
N LEU A 152 20.57 5.17 1.11
CA LEU A 152 19.92 6.13 0.19
C LEU A 152 20.20 7.58 0.58
N GLY A 153 20.74 7.82 1.78
CA GLY A 153 21.04 9.16 2.30
C GLY A 153 19.82 9.86 2.92
N GLY A 154 18.69 9.16 3.06
CA GLY A 154 17.45 9.66 3.64
C GLY A 154 16.26 8.75 3.35
N CYS A 155 15.16 8.95 4.08
CA CYS A 155 13.97 8.10 3.99
C CYS A 155 12.80 8.68 3.19
N GLY A 156 12.91 9.88 2.65
CA GLY A 156 11.82 10.57 1.98
C GLY A 156 10.85 11.27 2.94
N PRO A 157 9.73 11.80 2.42
CA PRO A 157 8.70 12.42 3.23
C PRO A 157 8.03 11.38 4.15
N PRO A 158 7.40 11.81 5.27
CA PRO A 158 6.86 10.90 6.29
C PRO A 158 5.99 9.76 5.76
N TRP A 159 5.07 10.05 4.83
CA TRP A 159 4.18 9.03 4.27
C TRP A 159 4.96 7.93 3.52
N TYR A 160 6.01 8.32 2.79
CA TYR A 160 6.83 7.41 1.99
C TYR A 160 7.76 6.62 2.90
N MET A 161 8.44 7.32 3.83
CA MET A 161 9.32 6.73 4.82
C MET A 161 8.62 5.59 5.57
N GLU A 162 7.47 5.87 6.17
CA GLU A 162 6.73 4.92 6.97
C GLU A 162 6.04 3.86 6.11
N GLY A 163 5.43 4.27 4.99
CA GLY A 163 4.74 3.36 4.10
C GLY A 163 5.67 2.31 3.49
N ILE A 164 6.87 2.71 3.06
CA ILE A 164 7.87 1.79 2.53
C ILE A 164 8.48 0.92 3.62
N ALA A 165 8.78 1.45 4.81
CA ALA A 165 9.30 0.63 5.90
C ALA A 165 8.28 -0.44 6.33
N GLU A 166 7.00 -0.07 6.50
CA GLU A 166 5.90 -1.01 6.75
C GLU A 166 5.75 -2.05 5.61
N HIS A 167 5.81 -1.63 4.35
CA HIS A 167 5.68 -2.53 3.20
C HIS A 167 6.85 -3.50 3.06
N LEU A 168 8.09 -3.03 3.24
CA LEU A 168 9.31 -3.85 3.23
C LEU A 168 9.40 -4.78 4.46
N ALA A 169 8.72 -4.45 5.55
CA ALA A 169 8.62 -5.29 6.74
C ALA A 169 7.47 -6.31 6.67
N THR A 170 6.44 -6.05 5.86
CA THR A 170 5.32 -6.99 5.68
C THR A 170 5.83 -8.24 4.96
N HIS A 171 5.75 -9.39 5.63
CA HIS A 171 6.51 -10.57 5.22
C HIS A 171 5.76 -11.87 5.44
N ARG A 172 6.25 -12.92 4.77
CA ARG A 172 5.95 -14.31 5.13
C ARG A 172 7.23 -15.13 5.13
N ILE A 173 7.17 -16.28 5.79
CA ILE A 173 8.26 -17.27 5.77
C ILE A 173 7.69 -18.54 5.13
N VAL A 174 8.26 -18.94 4.00
CA VAL A 174 7.89 -20.17 3.28
C VAL A 174 9.14 -21.03 3.16
N ASP A 175 9.09 -22.26 3.68
CA ASP A 175 10.23 -23.19 3.70
C ASP A 175 11.52 -22.55 4.27
N GLY A 176 11.37 -21.78 5.34
CA GLY A 176 12.48 -21.07 6.01
C GLY A 176 13.01 -19.84 5.27
N LYS A 177 12.42 -19.48 4.12
CA LYS A 177 12.80 -18.30 3.33
C LYS A 177 11.88 -17.12 3.60
N LEU A 178 12.47 -15.99 3.99
CA LEU A 178 11.78 -14.72 4.17
C LEU A 178 11.44 -14.12 2.81
N GLN A 179 10.17 -13.77 2.62
CA GLN A 179 9.69 -12.98 1.48
C GLN A 179 9.07 -11.69 2.01
N THR A 180 9.66 -10.55 1.68
CA THR A 180 9.13 -9.22 2.03
C THR A 180 8.19 -8.69 0.94
N ARG A 181 7.50 -7.57 1.20
CA ARG A 181 6.54 -6.95 0.27
C ARG A 181 5.41 -7.91 -0.10
N TRP A 182 5.09 -8.82 0.81
CA TRP A 182 4.01 -9.78 0.64
C TRP A 182 2.70 -9.13 1.07
N PHE A 183 1.66 -9.22 0.23
CA PHE A 183 0.32 -8.80 0.61
C PHE A 183 -0.36 -9.92 1.42
N PRO A 184 -0.73 -9.70 2.70
CA PRO A 184 -1.20 -10.77 3.55
C PRO A 184 -2.49 -11.42 3.05
N THR A 185 -2.53 -12.76 3.01
CA THR A 185 -3.68 -13.55 2.52
C THR A 185 -4.76 -13.82 3.56
N ASP A 186 -4.38 -13.72 4.83
CA ASP A 186 -5.27 -13.92 5.97
C ASP A 186 -4.72 -13.15 7.18
N ARG A 187 -5.59 -12.88 8.15
CA ARG A 187 -5.23 -12.11 9.35
C ARG A 187 -4.34 -12.90 10.32
N ASP A 188 -4.46 -14.23 10.31
CA ASP A 188 -3.81 -15.10 11.29
C ASP A 188 -2.33 -15.32 10.94
N ALA A 189 -1.97 -15.10 9.67
CA ALA A 189 -0.59 -15.05 9.18
C ALA A 189 0.19 -13.79 9.63
N VAL A 190 -0.52 -12.73 10.04
CA VAL A 190 0.07 -11.45 10.48
C VAL A 190 -0.43 -11.00 11.86
N PRO A 191 -0.28 -11.84 12.91
CA PRO A 191 -0.88 -11.59 14.21
C PRO A 191 -0.38 -10.29 14.84
N LEU A 192 -1.33 -9.50 15.34
CA LEU A 192 -1.17 -8.18 15.97
C LEU A 192 -0.73 -7.02 15.05
N TRP A 193 -0.63 -7.22 13.73
CA TRP A 193 -0.24 -6.14 12.81
C TRP A 193 -1.42 -5.24 12.37
N GLY A 194 -2.54 -5.85 11.97
CA GLY A 194 -3.86 -5.19 11.90
C GLY A 194 -4.10 -4.11 10.83
N ARG A 195 -3.14 -3.79 9.95
CA ARG A 195 -3.25 -2.63 9.03
C ARG A 195 -4.44 -2.70 8.06
N VAL A 196 -4.69 -3.87 7.46
CA VAL A 196 -5.86 -4.09 6.59
C VAL A 196 -7.17 -3.75 7.33
N ARG A 197 -7.31 -4.25 8.56
CA ARG A 197 -8.51 -4.04 9.36
C ARG A 197 -8.71 -2.57 9.73
N LEU A 198 -7.63 -1.86 10.08
CA LEU A 198 -7.69 -0.43 10.39
C LEU A 198 -8.18 0.40 9.20
N VAL A 199 -7.76 0.08 7.98
CA VAL A 199 -8.26 0.73 6.76
C VAL A 199 -9.74 0.39 6.54
N GLN A 200 -10.12 -0.89 6.65
CA GLN A 200 -11.53 -1.32 6.52
C GLN A 200 -12.45 -0.59 7.50
N ASP A 201 -12.07 -0.51 8.77
CA ASP A 201 -12.85 0.16 9.80
C ASP A 201 -12.94 1.68 9.56
N ALA A 202 -11.87 2.31 9.09
CA ALA A 202 -11.87 3.73 8.73
C ALA A 202 -12.80 4.01 7.54
N VAL A 203 -12.78 3.17 6.50
CA VAL A 203 -13.69 3.28 5.36
C VAL A 203 -15.13 3.06 5.77
N ALA A 204 -15.42 2.03 6.56
CA ALA A 204 -16.76 1.75 7.08
C ALA A 204 -17.32 2.92 7.92
N ALA A 205 -16.44 3.65 8.61
CA ALA A 205 -16.78 4.86 9.35
C ALA A 205 -16.89 6.14 8.49
N GLY A 206 -16.80 6.03 7.16
CA GLY A 206 -16.84 7.18 6.25
C GLY A 206 -15.60 8.06 6.27
N LYS A 207 -14.45 7.52 6.72
CA LYS A 207 -13.17 8.24 6.88
C LYS A 207 -12.10 7.75 5.89
N ARG A 208 -12.51 7.35 4.68
CA ARG A 208 -11.57 7.01 3.60
C ARG A 208 -10.67 8.21 3.29
N LEU A 209 -9.37 8.00 3.16
CA LEU A 209 -8.43 9.03 2.74
C LEU A 209 -8.19 8.98 1.23
N ASP A 210 -8.13 10.13 0.57
CA ASP A 210 -7.54 10.25 -0.77
C ASP A 210 -6.00 10.22 -0.70
N ILE A 211 -5.33 10.10 -1.86
CA ILE A 211 -3.86 10.01 -1.92
C ILE A 211 -3.19 11.23 -1.28
N GLY A 212 -3.70 12.44 -1.56
CA GLY A 212 -3.13 13.66 -1.00
C GLY A 212 -3.26 13.72 0.52
N GLN A 213 -4.39 13.23 1.06
CA GLN A 213 -4.61 13.10 2.50
C GLN A 213 -3.68 12.07 3.15
N VAL A 214 -3.38 10.95 2.48
CA VAL A 214 -2.37 10.00 2.95
C VAL A 214 -0.98 10.62 2.93
N MET A 215 -0.61 11.32 1.85
CA MET A 215 0.68 12.01 1.74
C MET A 215 0.87 13.10 2.81
N ALA A 216 -0.21 13.72 3.25
CA ALA A 216 -0.20 14.75 4.30
C ALA A 216 -0.07 14.21 5.73
N ILE A 217 -0.09 12.89 5.94
CA ILE A 217 0.04 12.28 7.28
C ILE A 217 1.38 12.67 7.90
N GLN A 218 1.33 13.25 9.11
CA GLN A 218 2.50 13.65 9.88
C GLN A 218 2.87 12.59 10.93
N PRO A 219 4.16 12.45 11.29
CA PRO A 219 4.59 11.62 12.42
C PRO A 219 4.03 12.10 13.76
N GLY A 220 3.76 11.18 14.69
CA GLY A 220 3.60 11.50 16.12
C GLY A 220 2.28 12.14 16.59
N GLY A 221 1.16 11.96 15.88
CA GLY A 221 -0.18 12.39 16.34
C GLY A 221 -1.07 11.28 16.92
N ASP A 222 -2.28 11.62 17.40
CA ASP A 222 -3.31 10.72 18.01
C ASP A 222 -3.79 9.53 17.12
N ARG A 223 -3.18 9.34 15.94
CA ARG A 223 -3.55 8.36 14.92
C ARG A 223 -2.36 7.53 14.42
N THR A 224 -1.26 7.39 15.18
CA THR A 224 -0.04 6.68 14.74
C THR A 224 -0.32 5.37 13.99
N ASN A 225 -1.06 4.44 14.60
CA ASN A 225 -1.39 3.15 13.99
C ASN A 225 -2.28 3.23 12.73
N LEU A 226 -3.26 4.14 12.71
CA LEU A 226 -4.09 4.33 11.52
C LEU A 226 -3.30 5.03 10.40
N GLY A 227 -2.38 5.93 10.76
CA GLY A 227 -1.45 6.56 9.84
C GLY A 227 -0.58 5.53 9.14
N TYR A 228 0.06 4.64 9.92
CA TYR A 228 0.81 3.50 9.40
C TYR A 228 -0.02 2.60 8.48
N ALA A 229 -1.28 2.35 8.84
CA ALA A 229 -2.16 1.54 8.00
C ALA A 229 -2.41 2.18 6.63
N TRP A 230 -2.64 3.50 6.58
CA TRP A 230 -2.86 4.22 5.33
C TRP A 230 -1.61 4.36 4.47
N THR A 231 -0.46 4.68 5.08
CA THR A 231 0.81 4.80 4.35
C THR A 231 1.29 3.45 3.84
N TRP A 232 1.14 2.39 4.64
CA TRP A 232 1.35 1.00 4.20
C TRP A 232 0.44 0.66 3.01
N ALA A 233 -0.87 0.94 3.12
CA ALA A 233 -1.83 0.62 2.07
C ALA A 233 -1.49 1.31 0.75
N LEU A 234 -1.08 2.58 0.78
CA LEU A 234 -0.66 3.31 -0.41
C LEU A 234 0.64 2.75 -0.99
N ALA A 235 1.64 2.44 -0.16
CA ALA A 235 2.89 1.84 -0.62
C ALA A 235 2.67 0.44 -1.23
N ALA A 236 1.87 -0.40 -0.59
CA ALA A 236 1.52 -1.74 -1.08
C ALA A 236 0.73 -1.66 -2.40
N PHE A 237 -0.24 -0.75 -2.50
CA PHE A 237 -0.98 -0.50 -3.73
C PHE A 237 -0.05 -0.07 -4.86
N LEU A 238 0.73 1.00 -4.67
CA LEU A 238 1.61 1.51 -5.72
C LEU A 238 2.68 0.50 -6.13
N ASP A 239 3.28 -0.23 -5.19
CA ASP A 239 4.30 -1.25 -5.49
C ASP A 239 3.70 -2.54 -6.10
N GLY A 240 2.46 -2.89 -5.80
CA GLY A 240 1.83 -4.09 -6.36
C GLY A 240 1.07 -3.85 -7.67
N HIS A 241 0.73 -2.60 -7.99
CA HIS A 241 -0.10 -2.26 -9.14
C HIS A 241 0.67 -2.34 -10.47
N PRO A 242 0.16 -3.03 -11.51
CA PRO A 242 0.90 -3.24 -12.76
C PRO A 242 1.18 -1.94 -13.52
N ARG A 243 0.31 -0.93 -13.37
CA ARG A 243 0.48 0.37 -14.03
C ARG A 243 1.48 1.28 -13.32
N TYR A 244 1.51 1.26 -11.98
CA TYR A 244 2.18 2.28 -11.17
C TYR A 244 3.52 1.81 -10.58
N GLN A 245 3.70 0.50 -10.40
CA GLN A 245 4.85 -0.10 -9.72
C GLN A 245 6.19 0.42 -10.24
N GLN A 246 6.39 0.39 -11.56
CA GLN A 246 7.71 0.72 -12.12
C GLN A 246 8.08 2.18 -11.83
N ALA A 247 7.11 3.10 -11.92
CA ALA A 247 7.32 4.51 -11.63
C ALA A 247 7.55 4.73 -10.12
N PHE A 248 6.77 4.08 -9.27
CA PHE A 248 6.89 4.17 -7.82
C PHE A 248 8.27 3.71 -7.30
N ARG A 249 8.75 2.54 -7.76
CA ARG A 249 10.09 2.05 -7.36
C ARG A 249 11.21 3.00 -7.75
N LYS A 250 11.11 3.65 -8.93
CA LYS A 250 12.10 4.63 -9.38
C LYS A 250 12.18 5.85 -8.46
N LEU A 251 11.09 6.23 -7.79
CA LEU A 251 11.10 7.34 -6.82
C LEU A 251 11.97 7.04 -5.59
N GLY A 252 12.15 5.77 -5.21
CA GLY A 252 12.99 5.41 -4.06
C GLY A 252 14.44 5.87 -4.18
N ARG A 253 14.95 6.02 -5.40
CA ARG A 253 16.29 6.60 -5.66
C ARG A 253 16.40 8.08 -5.30
N MET A 254 15.28 8.72 -5.03
CA MET A 254 15.18 10.13 -4.66
C MET A 254 14.78 10.34 -3.20
N ALA A 255 14.82 9.29 -2.36
CA ALA A 255 14.39 9.39 -0.95
C ALA A 255 15.13 10.49 -0.16
N ALA A 256 16.38 10.84 -0.51
CA ALA A 256 17.09 11.94 0.14
C ALA A 256 16.76 13.35 -0.39
N HIS A 257 15.99 13.47 -1.48
CA HIS A 257 15.70 14.77 -2.12
C HIS A 257 14.49 15.47 -1.50
N ALA A 258 14.63 16.76 -1.20
CA ALA A 258 13.56 17.59 -0.62
C ALA A 258 12.34 17.78 -1.54
N GLY A 259 12.48 17.59 -2.86
CA GLY A 259 11.40 17.72 -3.84
C GLY A 259 10.68 16.41 -4.18
N PHE A 260 10.60 15.49 -3.22
CA PHE A 260 10.07 14.14 -3.46
C PHE A 260 8.58 14.17 -3.84
N ASP A 261 7.77 14.92 -3.10
CA ASP A 261 6.31 14.97 -3.32
C ASP A 261 5.97 15.66 -4.64
N GLU A 262 6.66 16.75 -4.99
CA GLU A 262 6.49 17.41 -6.29
C GLU A 262 6.87 16.46 -7.43
N ARG A 263 7.89 15.62 -7.22
CA ARG A 263 8.28 14.61 -8.21
C ARG A 263 7.25 13.49 -8.30
N PHE A 264 6.69 13.04 -7.18
CA PHE A 264 5.60 12.06 -7.16
C PHE A 264 4.43 12.59 -8.00
N GLU A 265 4.00 13.82 -7.74
CA GLU A 265 2.91 14.46 -8.48
C GLU A 265 3.23 14.60 -9.97
N ALA A 266 4.45 15.03 -10.31
CA ALA A 266 4.87 15.15 -11.71
C ALA A 266 4.90 13.81 -12.46
N VAL A 267 5.27 12.71 -11.78
CA VAL A 267 5.34 11.37 -12.38
C VAL A 267 3.95 10.83 -12.71
N TYR A 268 2.95 11.10 -11.86
CA TYR A 268 1.59 10.59 -12.05
C TYR A 268 0.62 11.60 -12.65
N ALA A 269 1.04 12.84 -12.94
CA ALA A 269 0.16 13.92 -13.40
C ALA A 269 -0.73 13.52 -14.60
N ALA A 270 -0.19 12.80 -15.57
CA ALA A 270 -0.92 12.38 -16.77
C ALA A 270 -1.96 11.29 -16.51
N GLU A 271 -1.77 10.49 -15.45
CA GLU A 271 -2.60 9.32 -15.10
C GLU A 271 -3.34 9.52 -13.78
N ARG A 272 -3.35 10.76 -13.26
CA ARG A 272 -3.91 11.08 -11.95
C ARG A 272 -5.38 10.68 -11.82
N PRO A 273 -6.25 10.92 -12.81
CA PRO A 273 -7.64 10.49 -12.74
C PRO A 273 -7.81 8.97 -12.60
N GLU A 274 -7.01 8.17 -13.31
CA GLU A 274 -6.99 6.72 -13.18
C GLU A 274 -6.46 6.31 -11.80
N LEU A 275 -5.39 6.94 -11.34
CA LEU A 275 -4.76 6.63 -10.06
C LEU A 275 -5.69 6.87 -8.88
N ASP A 276 -6.37 8.01 -8.83
CA ASP A 276 -7.33 8.35 -7.77
C ASP A 276 -8.55 7.42 -7.77
N LEU A 277 -9.01 7.02 -8.97
CA LEU A 277 -10.09 6.06 -9.14
C LEU A 277 -9.70 4.66 -8.61
N GLU A 278 -8.56 4.14 -9.06
CA GLU A 278 -8.07 2.82 -8.66
C GLU A 278 -7.72 2.78 -7.17
N TRP A 279 -7.16 3.87 -6.62
CA TRP A 279 -6.96 4.02 -5.18
C TRP A 279 -8.27 3.97 -4.40
N SER A 280 -9.30 4.70 -4.86
CA SER A 280 -10.60 4.70 -4.19
C SER A 280 -11.25 3.31 -4.18
N LEU A 281 -11.11 2.56 -5.28
CA LEU A 281 -11.59 1.18 -5.37
C LEU A 281 -10.81 0.23 -4.47
N PHE A 282 -9.48 0.34 -4.47
CA PHE A 282 -8.61 -0.45 -3.60
C PHE A 282 -8.94 -0.19 -2.13
N ALA A 283 -8.95 1.07 -1.69
CA ALA A 283 -9.23 1.42 -0.30
C ALA A 283 -10.60 0.92 0.17
N ASP A 284 -11.63 0.98 -0.70
CA ASP A 284 -12.98 0.53 -0.37
C ASP A 284 -13.15 -1.00 -0.36
N GLN A 285 -12.27 -1.72 -1.05
CA GLN A 285 -12.35 -3.17 -1.23
C GLN A 285 -11.17 -3.92 -0.62
N ILE A 286 -10.28 -3.22 0.09
CA ILE A 286 -9.09 -3.83 0.68
C ILE A 286 -9.51 -4.94 1.63
N ASP A 287 -8.92 -6.10 1.43
CA ASP A 287 -9.13 -7.27 2.25
C ASP A 287 -7.89 -8.14 2.21
N TYR A 288 -7.80 -9.09 3.14
CA TYR A 288 -6.75 -10.09 3.11
C TYR A 288 -6.84 -10.89 1.80
N GLY A 289 -5.69 -11.04 1.13
CA GLY A 289 -5.56 -11.73 -0.15
C GLY A 289 -5.86 -10.88 -1.39
N TYR A 290 -6.11 -9.58 -1.25
CA TYR A 290 -6.38 -8.68 -2.38
C TYR A 290 -5.36 -8.85 -3.51
N ASP A 291 -5.82 -9.24 -4.71
CA ASP A 291 -4.94 -9.41 -5.87
C ASP A 291 -4.80 -8.08 -6.63
N LEU A 292 -3.75 -7.33 -6.32
CA LEU A 292 -3.45 -6.02 -6.92
C LEU A 292 -3.27 -6.08 -8.44
N GLN A 293 -2.84 -7.22 -9.00
CA GLN A 293 -2.64 -7.34 -10.44
C GLN A 293 -3.94 -7.66 -11.17
N ARG A 294 -4.77 -8.54 -10.60
CA ARG A 294 -6.05 -8.92 -11.19
C ARG A 294 -7.12 -7.87 -10.99
N ALA A 295 -7.09 -7.14 -9.88
CA ALA A 295 -8.07 -6.10 -9.57
C ALA A 295 -7.86 -4.80 -10.35
N ALA A 296 -6.65 -4.57 -10.88
CA ALA A 296 -6.33 -3.43 -11.72
C ALA A 296 -7.33 -3.29 -12.88
N ILE A 297 -7.72 -2.05 -13.15
CA ILE A 297 -8.64 -1.71 -14.23
C ILE A 297 -7.90 -1.80 -15.57
N PHE A 298 -8.48 -2.56 -16.49
CA PHE A 298 -8.04 -2.60 -17.88
C PHE A 298 -8.73 -1.46 -18.63
N PHE A 299 -7.99 -0.38 -18.86
CA PHE A 299 -8.49 0.79 -19.59
C PHE A 299 -8.47 0.62 -21.12
N ASP A 300 -7.76 -0.39 -21.62
CA ASP A 300 -7.70 -0.71 -23.04
C ASP A 300 -8.78 -1.75 -23.43
N PRO A 301 -9.38 -1.63 -24.63
CA PRO A 301 -9.18 -0.56 -25.59
C PRO A 301 -9.77 0.78 -25.10
N PRO A 302 -9.16 1.92 -25.50
CA PRO A 302 -9.76 3.22 -25.24
C PRO A 302 -11.09 3.36 -25.99
N ALA A 303 -11.90 4.35 -25.61
CA ALA A 303 -13.17 4.65 -26.29
C ALA A 303 -12.95 4.83 -27.79
N ALA A 304 -13.44 3.90 -28.61
CA ALA A 304 -13.24 3.94 -30.05
C ALA A 304 -14.55 3.92 -30.84
N LEU A 305 -15.59 3.28 -30.29
CA LEU A 305 -16.80 2.97 -31.05
C LEU A 305 -18.02 3.60 -30.37
N THR A 306 -18.67 4.55 -31.06
CA THR A 306 -20.09 4.81 -30.79
C THR A 306 -20.86 3.74 -31.54
N THR A 307 -21.43 2.77 -30.83
CA THR A 307 -22.07 1.64 -31.49
C THR A 307 -23.32 2.10 -32.26
N THR A 308 -23.36 1.80 -33.56
CA THR A 308 -24.53 1.95 -34.44
C THR A 308 -25.21 0.61 -34.74
N GLY A 309 -24.66 -0.49 -34.22
CA GLY A 309 -25.09 -1.86 -34.46
C GLY A 309 -24.91 -2.72 -33.20
N LYS A 310 -24.69 -4.02 -33.39
CA LYS A 310 -24.40 -4.96 -32.29
C LYS A 310 -22.90 -5.27 -32.29
N GLU A 311 -22.23 -4.89 -31.21
CA GLU A 311 -20.82 -5.13 -30.99
C GLU A 311 -20.64 -6.25 -29.98
N GLN A 312 -19.64 -7.11 -30.20
CA GLN A 312 -19.35 -8.23 -29.32
C GLN A 312 -18.01 -8.03 -28.61
N VAL A 313 -18.02 -8.18 -27.29
CA VAL A 313 -16.82 -8.09 -26.45
C VAL A 313 -16.71 -9.30 -25.55
N THR A 314 -15.48 -9.68 -25.22
CA THR A 314 -15.22 -10.77 -24.27
C THR A 314 -14.56 -10.19 -23.04
N ILE A 315 -15.00 -10.61 -21.86
CA ILE A 315 -14.38 -10.23 -20.58
C ILE A 315 -13.91 -11.47 -19.84
N ALA A 316 -12.71 -11.40 -19.29
CA ALA A 316 -12.15 -12.48 -18.50
C ALA A 316 -12.77 -12.50 -17.09
N ALA A 317 -13.02 -13.71 -16.58
CA ALA A 317 -13.58 -13.92 -15.24
C ALA A 317 -12.55 -13.66 -14.12
N ASP A 318 -11.26 -13.74 -14.44
CA ASP A 318 -10.13 -13.64 -13.50
C ASP A 318 -9.56 -12.22 -13.38
N ARG A 319 -10.34 -11.20 -13.77
CA ARG A 319 -9.96 -9.79 -13.79
C ARG A 319 -11.02 -8.90 -13.17
N GLY A 320 -10.58 -7.73 -12.72
CA GLY A 320 -11.40 -6.61 -12.30
C GLY A 320 -12.12 -5.95 -13.47
N TRP A 321 -12.26 -4.62 -13.38
CA TRP A 321 -12.98 -3.85 -14.38
C TRP A 321 -12.25 -3.83 -15.72
N GLN A 322 -12.98 -4.12 -16.80
CA GLN A 322 -12.45 -4.19 -18.17
C GLN A 322 -13.21 -3.23 -19.06
N SER A 323 -12.50 -2.32 -19.72
CA SER A 323 -13.05 -1.48 -20.78
C SER A 323 -13.52 -2.34 -21.93
N THR A 324 -14.70 -2.02 -22.46
CA THR A 324 -15.21 -2.63 -23.69
C THR A 324 -14.79 -1.85 -24.93
N GLY A 325 -14.29 -0.60 -24.78
CA GLY A 325 -14.10 0.36 -25.87
C GLY A 325 -15.40 0.91 -26.49
N ILE A 326 -16.56 0.39 -26.05
CA ILE A 326 -17.87 0.79 -26.54
C ILE A 326 -18.36 1.99 -25.74
N ARG A 327 -18.68 3.06 -26.46
CA ARG A 327 -19.24 4.29 -25.92
C ARG A 327 -20.75 4.33 -26.16
N LEU A 328 -21.49 4.58 -25.08
CA LEU A 328 -22.93 4.80 -25.13
C LEU A 328 -23.24 6.29 -25.16
N ALA A 329 -24.16 6.71 -26.02
CA ALA A 329 -24.62 8.08 -26.11
C ALA A 329 -25.74 8.36 -25.09
N PRO A 330 -25.80 9.57 -24.50
CA PRO A 330 -26.84 9.93 -23.55
C PRO A 330 -28.21 9.89 -24.22
N GLY A 331 -29.21 9.35 -23.51
CA GLY A 331 -30.59 9.32 -23.96
C GLY A 331 -30.89 8.33 -25.10
N GLN A 332 -29.92 7.56 -25.58
CA GLN A 332 -30.15 6.45 -26.51
C GLN A 332 -30.41 5.14 -25.75
N THR A 333 -31.21 4.23 -26.32
CA THR A 333 -31.49 2.93 -25.71
C THR A 333 -30.55 1.89 -26.29
N TYR A 334 -29.97 1.07 -25.42
CA TYR A 334 -29.11 -0.04 -25.78
C TYR A 334 -29.59 -1.33 -25.12
N GLU A 335 -29.35 -2.46 -25.75
CA GLU A 335 -29.52 -3.79 -25.22
C GLU A 335 -28.14 -4.44 -25.00
N LEU A 336 -27.99 -5.07 -23.83
CA LEU A 336 -26.85 -5.91 -23.49
C LEU A 336 -27.33 -7.35 -23.36
N ARG A 337 -26.60 -8.29 -23.94
CA ARG A 337 -26.86 -9.74 -23.83
C ARG A 337 -25.55 -10.45 -23.52
N ALA A 338 -25.54 -11.23 -22.44
CA ALA A 338 -24.38 -11.99 -22.03
C ALA A 338 -24.58 -13.49 -22.31
N SER A 339 -23.50 -14.16 -22.70
CA SER A 339 -23.48 -15.58 -23.02
C SER A 339 -22.13 -16.19 -22.64
N GLY A 340 -22.11 -17.51 -22.46
CA GLY A 340 -20.92 -18.26 -22.06
C GLY A 340 -20.96 -18.68 -20.59
N GLN A 341 -20.00 -19.53 -20.24
CA GLN A 341 -19.84 -20.12 -18.91
C GLN A 341 -18.39 -19.93 -18.44
N PHE A 342 -18.24 -19.78 -17.13
CA PHE A 342 -16.97 -19.64 -16.44
C PHE A 342 -17.08 -20.26 -15.05
N SER A 343 -15.99 -20.32 -14.31
CA SER A 343 -15.97 -20.80 -12.92
C SER A 343 -15.54 -19.68 -11.98
N VAL A 344 -16.13 -19.67 -10.77
CA VAL A 344 -15.89 -18.66 -9.71
C VAL A 344 -15.22 -19.22 -8.45
N ALA A 345 -14.87 -20.51 -8.50
CA ALA A 345 -14.14 -21.26 -7.49
C ALA A 345 -13.76 -22.60 -8.13
N GLN A 346 -12.65 -23.20 -7.69
CA GLN A 346 -12.18 -24.51 -8.19
C GLN A 346 -12.42 -25.66 -7.20
N GLU A 347 -12.50 -25.35 -5.91
CA GLU A 347 -12.55 -26.33 -4.83
C GLU A 347 -13.92 -26.35 -4.12
N PRO A 348 -14.41 -27.52 -3.67
CA PRO A 348 -13.87 -28.87 -3.91
C PRO A 348 -14.13 -29.38 -5.35
N ARG A 349 -14.93 -28.66 -6.13
CA ARG A 349 -15.11 -28.83 -7.58
C ARG A 349 -15.44 -27.45 -8.18
N PRO A 350 -15.23 -27.24 -9.48
CA PRO A 350 -15.51 -25.96 -10.11
C PRO A 350 -16.96 -25.52 -9.94
N TRP A 351 -17.16 -24.28 -9.47
CA TRP A 351 -18.49 -23.66 -9.41
C TRP A 351 -18.78 -22.98 -10.73
N ILE A 352 -19.45 -23.70 -11.63
CA ILE A 352 -19.81 -23.19 -12.95
C ILE A 352 -20.90 -22.12 -12.80
N SER A 353 -20.65 -20.98 -13.42
CA SER A 353 -21.53 -19.82 -13.44
C SER A 353 -21.75 -19.33 -14.87
N GLU A 354 -22.85 -18.61 -15.03
CA GLU A 354 -23.16 -17.77 -16.20
C GLU A 354 -23.33 -16.32 -15.69
N ALA A 355 -23.77 -15.41 -16.56
CA ALA A 355 -23.80 -13.99 -16.27
C ALA A 355 -24.79 -13.58 -15.15
N GLN A 356 -25.79 -14.41 -14.81
CA GLN A 356 -26.68 -14.22 -13.66
C GLN A 356 -25.98 -14.47 -12.30
N GLY A 357 -24.84 -15.15 -12.29
CA GLY A 357 -24.15 -15.57 -11.08
C GLY A 357 -24.75 -16.80 -10.40
N VAL A 358 -24.03 -17.33 -9.42
CA VAL A 358 -24.47 -18.42 -8.54
C VAL A 358 -24.95 -17.84 -7.21
N SER A 359 -26.07 -18.33 -6.69
CA SER A 359 -26.68 -17.86 -5.44
C SER A 359 -26.18 -18.61 -4.19
N ILE A 360 -25.09 -19.38 -4.30
CA ILE A 360 -24.49 -20.11 -3.17
C ILE A 360 -23.76 -19.14 -2.24
N HIS A 361 -23.12 -18.12 -2.82
CA HIS A 361 -22.43 -17.05 -2.11
C HIS A 361 -22.72 -15.70 -2.75
N TYR A 362 -22.62 -14.65 -1.93
CA TYR A 362 -22.84 -13.28 -2.33
C TYR A 362 -21.60 -12.45 -2.00
N TYR A 363 -21.19 -11.60 -2.94
CA TYR A 363 -20.21 -10.56 -2.69
C TYR A 363 -20.90 -9.20 -2.81
N ARG A 364 -20.80 -8.39 -1.75
CA ARG A 364 -21.45 -7.07 -1.61
C ARG A 364 -22.94 -7.06 -1.99
N GLY A 365 -23.66 -8.06 -1.50
CA GLY A 365 -25.11 -8.19 -1.68
C GLY A 365 -25.56 -8.69 -3.06
N ARG A 366 -24.65 -9.15 -3.91
CA ARG A 366 -24.95 -9.68 -5.25
C ARG A 366 -24.41 -11.11 -5.42
N PRO A 367 -25.08 -11.97 -6.21
CA PRO A 367 -24.60 -13.32 -6.51
C PRO A 367 -23.16 -13.32 -7.01
N LEU A 368 -22.39 -14.32 -6.60
CA LEU A 368 -21.02 -14.54 -7.08
C LEU A 368 -21.05 -14.82 -8.59
N GLY A 369 -20.14 -14.22 -9.36
CA GLY A 369 -20.08 -14.34 -10.82
C GLY A 369 -21.05 -13.45 -11.59
N MET A 370 -22.00 -12.77 -10.95
CA MET A 370 -22.96 -11.92 -11.67
C MET A 370 -22.23 -10.86 -12.52
N LEU A 371 -22.64 -10.69 -13.78
CA LEU A 371 -22.13 -9.65 -14.65
C LEU A 371 -22.57 -8.27 -14.14
N LEU A 372 -21.58 -7.40 -13.94
CA LEU A 372 -21.72 -6.03 -13.48
C LEU A 372 -21.23 -5.05 -14.54
N MET A 373 -21.83 -3.87 -14.56
CA MET A 373 -21.47 -2.80 -15.47
C MET A 373 -21.27 -1.47 -14.75
N ALA A 374 -20.29 -0.71 -15.20
CA ALA A 374 -20.14 0.72 -14.91
C ALA A 374 -20.01 1.48 -16.25
N ILE A 375 -20.46 2.74 -16.28
CA ILE A 375 -20.28 3.62 -17.44
C ILE A 375 -19.39 4.78 -16.98
N ARG A 376 -18.16 4.83 -17.47
CA ARG A 376 -17.22 5.91 -17.20
C ARG A 376 -17.56 7.08 -18.13
N PRO A 377 -18.05 8.22 -17.63
CA PRO A 377 -18.46 9.35 -18.46
C PRO A 377 -17.26 9.97 -19.18
N ASP A 378 -17.52 10.59 -20.33
CA ASP A 378 -16.49 11.28 -21.11
C ASP A 378 -15.92 12.51 -20.38
N GLU A 379 -16.78 13.19 -19.60
CA GLU A 379 -16.39 14.32 -18.77
C GLU A 379 -16.09 13.83 -17.36
N ALA A 380 -14.87 14.08 -16.89
CA ALA A 380 -14.49 13.86 -15.50
C ALA A 380 -15.38 14.74 -14.60
N GLY A 381 -16.12 14.11 -13.69
CA GLY A 381 -16.95 14.79 -12.70
C GLY A 381 -16.69 14.21 -11.32
N ALA A 382 -17.05 14.97 -10.28
CA ALA A 382 -16.83 14.61 -8.87
C ALA A 382 -17.46 13.26 -8.44
N ASP A 383 -18.39 12.70 -9.22
CA ASP A 383 -19.02 11.40 -8.97
C ASP A 383 -18.30 10.22 -9.66
N GLY A 384 -17.19 10.45 -10.37
CA GLY A 384 -16.41 9.42 -11.07
C GLY A 384 -16.02 8.24 -10.16
N ASP A 385 -15.59 8.56 -8.94
CA ASP A 385 -15.13 7.59 -7.93
C ASP A 385 -16.24 6.64 -7.47
N LYS A 386 -17.51 7.04 -7.57
CA LYS A 386 -18.65 6.23 -7.14
C LYS A 386 -19.13 5.24 -8.20
N LEU A 387 -18.78 5.46 -9.47
CA LEU A 387 -19.32 4.68 -10.59
C LEU A 387 -18.99 3.19 -10.48
N PHE A 388 -17.75 2.89 -10.12
CA PHE A 388 -17.25 1.53 -9.98
C PHE A 388 -17.56 0.92 -8.61
N LEU A 389 -17.94 1.75 -7.63
CA LEU A 389 -18.38 1.35 -6.29
C LEU A 389 -19.88 1.04 -6.22
N ALA A 390 -20.68 1.58 -7.13
CA ALA A 390 -22.12 1.35 -7.24
C ALA A 390 -22.53 0.84 -8.63
N PRO A 391 -22.05 -0.35 -9.06
CA PRO A 391 -22.27 -0.82 -10.42
C PRO A 391 -23.71 -1.27 -10.68
N VAL A 392 -24.10 -1.32 -11.95
CA VAL A 392 -25.39 -1.84 -12.41
C VAL A 392 -25.32 -3.36 -12.54
N ALA A 393 -26.35 -4.07 -12.08
CA ALA A 393 -26.46 -5.51 -12.29
C ALA A 393 -27.00 -5.77 -13.70
N VAL A 394 -26.22 -6.49 -14.51
CA VAL A 394 -26.60 -6.83 -15.88
C VAL A 394 -27.25 -8.21 -15.94
N GLY A 395 -26.67 -9.21 -15.27
CA GLY A 395 -27.14 -10.59 -15.39
C GLY A 395 -26.96 -11.12 -16.81
N ALA A 396 -27.89 -11.97 -17.27
CA ALA A 396 -27.93 -12.48 -18.64
C ALA A 396 -28.19 -11.41 -19.71
N GLY A 397 -28.72 -10.25 -19.32
CA GLY A 397 -28.94 -9.14 -20.22
C GLY A 397 -29.81 -8.04 -19.61
N MET A 398 -29.72 -6.85 -20.20
CA MET A 398 -30.49 -5.69 -19.76
C MET A 398 -30.74 -4.72 -20.91
N ARG A 399 -31.73 -3.84 -20.75
CA ARG A 399 -31.84 -2.61 -21.54
C ARG A 399 -31.43 -1.42 -20.70
N ILE A 400 -30.66 -0.51 -21.28
CA ILE A 400 -30.20 0.70 -20.60
C ILE A 400 -30.40 1.92 -21.49
N ARG A 401 -30.73 3.04 -20.85
CA ARG A 401 -30.76 4.37 -21.45
C ARG A 401 -29.95 5.32 -20.58
N PRO A 402 -28.64 5.49 -20.83
CA PRO A 402 -27.78 6.23 -19.91
C PRO A 402 -28.11 7.73 -19.97
N SER A 403 -28.09 8.40 -18.83
CA SER A 403 -28.32 9.85 -18.75
C SER A 403 -27.11 10.67 -19.17
N LYS A 404 -25.91 10.12 -19.00
CA LYS A 404 -24.62 10.67 -19.46
C LYS A 404 -23.95 9.69 -20.42
N GLY A 405 -23.30 10.22 -21.45
CA GLY A 405 -22.51 9.39 -22.37
C GLY A 405 -21.22 8.92 -21.71
N GLY A 406 -20.68 7.79 -22.15
CA GLY A 406 -19.45 7.25 -21.61
C GLY A 406 -19.11 5.84 -22.09
N VAL A 407 -17.94 5.37 -21.68
CA VAL A 407 -17.41 4.04 -22.02
C VAL A 407 -17.94 3.00 -21.05
N VAL A 408 -18.37 1.87 -21.58
CA VAL A 408 -18.83 0.72 -20.78
C VAL A 408 -17.64 -0.06 -20.24
N TYR A 409 -17.64 -0.28 -18.93
CA TYR A 409 -16.74 -1.19 -18.23
C TYR A 409 -17.55 -2.34 -17.64
N LEU A 410 -17.00 -3.54 -17.72
CA LEU A 410 -17.64 -4.75 -17.24
C LEU A 410 -16.71 -5.53 -16.31
N LYS A 411 -17.30 -6.27 -15.38
CA LYS A 411 -16.62 -7.32 -14.61
C LYS A 411 -17.62 -8.36 -14.15
N ILE A 412 -17.13 -9.52 -13.71
CA ILE A 412 -17.95 -10.43 -12.90
C ILE A 412 -17.87 -10.04 -11.41
N ASN A 413 -18.93 -10.33 -10.66
CA ASN A 413 -19.00 -10.00 -9.25
C ASN A 413 -18.24 -11.04 -8.40
N ASP A 414 -17.10 -10.64 -7.86
CA ASP A 414 -16.33 -11.44 -6.91
C ASP A 414 -15.49 -10.53 -6.02
N SER A 415 -15.00 -11.07 -4.90
CA SER A 415 -13.98 -10.44 -4.08
C SER A 415 -12.68 -10.29 -4.88
N PRO A 416 -12.02 -9.11 -4.83
CA PRO A 416 -10.68 -8.95 -5.37
C PRO A 416 -9.65 -9.96 -4.82
N ALA A 417 -9.90 -10.51 -3.63
CA ALA A 417 -9.05 -11.54 -3.03
C ALA A 417 -9.27 -12.95 -3.61
N LYS A 418 -10.26 -13.12 -4.49
CA LYS A 418 -10.68 -14.42 -5.06
C LYS A 418 -10.64 -14.48 -6.58
N LEU A 419 -10.23 -13.40 -7.24
CA LEU A 419 -10.14 -13.35 -8.71
C LEU A 419 -9.22 -14.44 -9.30
N ALA A 420 -8.20 -14.88 -8.57
CA ALA A 420 -7.30 -15.95 -9.00
C ALA A 420 -7.98 -17.34 -9.05
N ASP A 421 -9.10 -17.53 -8.34
CA ASP A 421 -9.85 -18.77 -8.32
C ASP A 421 -10.79 -18.89 -9.55
N ASN A 422 -10.93 -17.80 -10.32
CA ASN A 422 -11.84 -17.71 -11.45
C ASN A 422 -11.17 -18.19 -12.74
N GLN A 423 -11.91 -18.89 -13.59
CA GLN A 423 -11.43 -19.33 -14.90
C GLN A 423 -12.51 -19.22 -15.97
N GLY A 424 -12.12 -18.80 -17.16
CA GLY A 424 -13.01 -18.63 -18.31
C GLY A 424 -13.35 -17.17 -18.57
N ALA A 425 -14.38 -16.96 -19.39
CA ALA A 425 -14.77 -15.65 -19.86
C ALA A 425 -16.26 -15.60 -20.19
N LEU A 426 -16.81 -14.39 -20.28
CA LEU A 426 -18.13 -14.12 -20.81
C LEU A 426 -18.02 -13.36 -22.12
N THR A 427 -18.95 -13.64 -23.03
CA THR A 427 -19.15 -12.89 -24.27
C THR A 427 -20.40 -12.04 -24.15
N ILE A 428 -20.26 -10.74 -24.40
CA ILE A 428 -21.29 -9.73 -24.25
C ILE A 428 -21.54 -9.05 -25.59
N GLU A 429 -22.78 -9.08 -26.04
CA GLU A 429 -23.28 -8.28 -27.15
C GLU A 429 -23.85 -6.96 -26.61
N ILE A 430 -23.46 -5.82 -27.18
CA ILE A 430 -23.94 -4.48 -26.82
C ILE A 430 -24.33 -3.76 -28.10
N GLY A 431 -25.58 -3.30 -28.19
CA GLY A 431 -26.05 -2.58 -29.37
C GLY A 431 -27.37 -1.88 -29.19
N GLN A 432 -27.80 -1.13 -30.21
CA GLN A 432 -29.17 -0.63 -30.26
C GLN A 432 -30.16 -1.82 -30.46
N PRO A 433 -31.37 -1.77 -29.88
CA PRO A 433 -32.36 -2.86 -29.94
C PRO A 433 -32.78 -3.29 -31.35
#